data_AF-A0A5C7WGT3-F1
#
_entry.id   AF-A0A5C7WGT3-F1
#
_cell.length_a   1.000
_cell.length_b   1.000
_cell.length_c   1.000
_cell.angle_alpha   90.00
_cell.angle_beta   90.00
_cell.angle_gamma   90.00
#
_symmetry.space_group_name_H-M   'P 1'
#
loop_
_entity.id
_entity.type
_entity.pdbx_description
1 polymer ?
#
loop_
_entity_poly.entity_id
_entity_poly.type
_entity_poly.pdbx_seq_one_letter_code
_entity_poly.pdbx_strand_id
1 'polypeptide(L)'
;VAGTVNLSLLLVAATNLRGREGTDTITGAHAAVAEELGPSLALLFAIGLLASGLASTSVGAYAGSMIMQGLLRRSFPLLVRRLMTLLPALAVLAAGVDPTRALVLSQVVLSFGIPFALIPLVRLTSDRSLMGADVNRRLTTALGWTVAALITLLNVALIYLTLT
;
A
#
# COMPACT_ATOMS: atom_id res chain seq x y z
N VAL A 1 15.32 7.25 1.87
CA VAL A 1 14.97 6.86 3.26
C VAL A 1 14.00 5.67 3.29
N ALA A 2 12.80 5.74 2.71
CA ALA A 2 11.87 4.58 2.72
C ALA A 2 12.44 3.33 2.01
N GLY A 3 13.01 3.50 0.81
CA GLY A 3 13.60 2.39 0.06
C GLY A 3 14.77 1.72 0.79
N THR A 4 15.62 2.49 1.46
CA THR A 4 16.73 1.96 2.26
C THR A 4 16.23 1.17 3.47
N VAL A 5 15.17 1.63 4.14
CA VAL A 5 14.57 0.90 5.26
C VAL A 5 13.93 -0.42 4.80
N ASN A 6 13.21 -0.42 3.67
CA ASN A 6 12.62 -1.65 3.12
C ASN A 6 13.70 -2.66 2.70
N LEU A 7 14.80 -2.19 2.11
CA LEU A 7 15.95 -3.04 1.78
C LEU A 7 16.61 -3.61 3.04
N SER A 8 16.80 -2.79 4.07
CA SER A 8 17.33 -3.28 5.35
C SER A 8 16.43 -4.33 5.99
N LEU A 9 15.11 -4.13 5.98
CA LEU A 9 14.14 -5.11 6.50
C LEU A 9 14.24 -6.43 5.72
N LEU A 10 14.29 -6.36 4.40
CA LEU A 10 14.41 -7.53 3.53
C LEU A 10 15.73 -8.27 3.77
N LEU A 11 16.83 -7.54 3.91
CA LEU A 11 18.15 -8.13 4.16
C LEU A 11 18.22 -8.80 5.54
N VAL A 12 17.71 -8.15 6.59
CA VAL A 12 17.62 -8.73 7.94
C VAL A 12 16.79 -10.01 7.95
N ALA A 13 15.63 -10.00 7.27
CA ALA A 13 14.80 -11.19 7.14
C ALA A 13 15.51 -12.30 6.35
N ALA A 14 16.14 -11.96 5.22
CA ALA A 14 16.82 -12.92 4.38
C ALA A 14 18.06 -13.55 5.04
N THR A 15 18.74 -12.86 5.96
CA THR A 15 19.93 -13.40 6.66
C THR A 15 19.58 -14.15 7.93
N ASN A 16 18.58 -13.70 8.69
CA ASN A 16 18.27 -14.26 10.02
C ASN A 16 17.07 -15.20 10.04
N LEU A 17 16.16 -15.11 9.06
CA LEU A 17 14.87 -15.83 9.07
C LEU A 17 14.73 -16.83 7.93
N ARG A 18 15.81 -17.09 7.18
CA ARG A 18 15.77 -17.95 6.00
C ARG A 18 15.50 -19.41 6.38
N GLY A 19 14.51 -20.01 5.73
CA GLY A 19 14.16 -21.42 5.94
C GLY A 19 13.35 -21.71 7.20
N ARG A 20 12.90 -20.68 7.94
CA ARG A 20 11.97 -20.84 9.05
C ARG A 20 10.52 -20.79 8.58
N GLU A 21 9.76 -21.83 8.93
CA GLU A 21 8.32 -21.88 8.71
C GLU A 21 7.57 -20.89 9.62
N GLY A 22 6.41 -20.42 9.18
CA GLY A 22 5.52 -19.56 9.99
C GLY A 22 5.92 -18.08 10.07
N THR A 23 6.95 -17.63 9.34
CA THR A 23 7.39 -16.23 9.29
C THR A 23 6.53 -15.33 8.38
N ASP A 24 5.55 -15.91 7.69
CA ASP A 24 4.63 -15.21 6.77
C ASP A 24 3.60 -14.33 7.50
N THR A 25 3.50 -14.49 8.82
CA THR A 25 2.60 -13.71 9.67
C THR A 25 3.37 -12.67 10.48
N ILE A 26 2.72 -11.56 10.81
CA ILE A 26 3.31 -10.52 11.68
C ILE A 26 3.74 -11.12 13.03
N THR A 27 2.90 -11.97 13.62
CA THR A 27 3.18 -12.61 14.91
C THR A 27 4.36 -13.58 14.81
N GLY A 28 4.42 -14.38 13.74
CA GLY A 28 5.52 -15.29 13.48
C GLY A 28 6.83 -14.56 13.18
N ALA A 29 6.78 -13.46 12.42
CA ALA A 29 7.93 -12.59 12.19
C ALA A 29 8.46 -11.98 13.49
N HIS A 30 7.58 -11.47 14.37
CA HIS A 30 7.97 -10.96 15.67
C HIS A 30 8.59 -12.04 16.57
N ALA A 31 7.99 -13.23 16.62
CA ALA A 31 8.51 -14.36 17.40
C ALA A 31 9.89 -14.79 16.90
N ALA A 32 10.07 -14.87 15.58
CA ALA A 32 11.35 -15.25 14.99
C ALA A 32 12.44 -14.19 15.20
N VAL A 33 12.09 -12.90 15.17
CA VAL A 33 12.99 -11.82 15.58
C VAL A 33 13.34 -11.94 17.07
N ALA A 34 12.39 -12.27 17.93
CA ALA A 34 12.64 -12.42 19.37
C ALA A 34 13.60 -13.58 19.68
N GLU A 35 13.45 -14.71 19.00
CA GLU A 35 14.33 -15.87 19.16
C GLU A 35 15.74 -15.65 18.60
N GLU A 36 15.87 -15.04 17.43
CA GLU A 36 17.16 -14.96 16.73
C GLU A 36 17.97 -13.72 17.11
N LEU A 37 17.28 -12.59 17.25
CA LEU A 37 17.88 -11.27 17.44
C LEU A 37 17.69 -10.75 18.87
N GLY A 38 16.84 -11.41 19.65
CA GLY A 38 16.59 -11.11 21.05
C GLY A 38 15.38 -10.20 21.31
N PRO A 39 14.92 -10.15 22.57
CA PRO A 39 13.67 -9.51 22.94
C PRO A 39 13.65 -7.98 22.75
N SER A 40 14.81 -7.32 22.86
CA SER A 40 14.93 -5.87 22.66
C SER A 40 14.69 -5.47 21.20
N LEU A 41 15.20 -6.24 20.24
CA LEU A 41 14.99 -6.01 18.81
C LEU A 41 13.55 -6.34 18.39
N ALA A 42 12.95 -7.38 19.00
CA ALA A 42 11.53 -7.68 18.80
C ALA A 42 10.62 -6.52 19.28
N LEU A 43 10.94 -5.91 20.43
CA LEU A 43 10.22 -4.75 20.92
C LEU A 43 10.33 -3.55 19.97
N LEU A 44 11.52 -3.26 19.44
CA LEU A 44 11.72 -2.20 18.45
C LEU A 44 10.95 -2.47 17.16
N PHE A 45 10.91 -3.73 16.71
CA PHE A 45 10.11 -4.15 15.57
C PHE A 45 8.60 -3.91 15.82
N ALA A 46 8.09 -4.30 17.00
CA ALA A 46 6.69 -4.08 17.37
C ALA A 46 6.32 -2.59 17.42
N ILE A 47 7.19 -1.75 18.02
CA ILE A 47 7.01 -0.29 18.05
C ILE A 47 7.03 0.29 16.64
N GLY A 48 7.98 -0.15 15.80
CA GLY A 48 8.08 0.28 14.40
C GLY A 48 6.84 -0.08 13.58
N LEU A 49 6.30 -1.28 13.78
CA LEU A 49 5.08 -1.73 13.14
C LEU A 49 3.86 -0.91 13.58
N LEU A 50 3.73 -0.64 14.89
CA LEU A 50 2.67 0.21 15.43
C LEU A 50 2.77 1.64 14.86
N ALA A 51 3.96 2.23 14.89
CA ALA A 51 4.21 3.56 14.36
C ALA A 51 3.89 3.65 12.86
N SER A 52 4.29 2.64 12.08
CA SER A 52 3.97 2.53 10.64
C SER A 52 2.46 2.44 10.41
N GLY A 53 1.74 1.65 11.21
CA GLY A 53 0.27 1.52 11.13
C GLY A 53 -0.45 2.85 11.43
N LEU A 54 -0.01 3.56 12.47
CA LEU A 54 -0.56 4.87 12.83
C LEU A 54 -0.26 5.93 11.76
N ALA A 55 0.97 5.95 11.24
CA ALA A 55 1.38 6.86 10.16
C ALA A 55 0.58 6.60 8.88
N SER A 56 0.47 5.34 8.45
CA SER A 56 -0.28 4.94 7.27
C SER A 56 -1.77 5.28 7.38
N THR A 57 -2.39 5.03 8.54
CA THR A 57 -3.79 5.39 8.79
C THR A 57 -4.02 6.90 8.67
N SER A 58 -3.08 7.69 9.21
CA SER A 58 -3.16 9.16 9.17
C SER A 58 -3.03 9.68 7.74
N VAL A 59 -2.03 9.21 6.98
CA VAL A 59 -1.84 9.60 5.57
C VAL A 59 -3.01 9.12 4.70
N GLY A 60 -3.51 7.91 4.91
CA GLY A 60 -4.70 7.39 4.22
C GLY A 60 -5.94 8.23 4.50
N ALA A 61 -6.12 8.68 5.74
CA ALA A 61 -7.14 9.65 6.10
C ALA A 61 -6.93 10.96 5.34
N TYR A 62 -5.75 11.58 5.34
CA TYR A 62 -5.57 12.81 4.56
C TYR A 62 -5.78 12.63 3.05
N ALA A 63 -5.27 11.56 2.46
CA ALA A 63 -5.36 11.28 1.03
C ALA A 63 -6.82 11.15 0.57
N GLY A 64 -7.63 10.33 1.22
CA GLY A 64 -9.03 10.20 0.81
C GLY A 64 -9.88 11.45 1.10
N SER A 65 -9.49 12.35 2.01
CA SER A 65 -10.20 13.63 2.15
C SER A 65 -9.92 14.54 0.97
N MET A 66 -8.67 14.57 0.49
CA MET A 66 -8.29 15.29 -0.71
C MET A 66 -9.04 14.75 -1.93
N ILE A 67 -9.15 13.42 -2.06
CA ILE A 67 -9.88 12.78 -3.16
C ILE A 67 -11.37 13.12 -3.10
N MET A 68 -12.02 13.00 -1.94
CA MET A 68 -13.45 13.33 -1.80
C MET A 68 -13.74 14.81 -2.06
N GLN A 69 -12.88 15.71 -1.58
CA GLN A 69 -13.02 17.14 -1.84
C GLN A 69 -12.77 17.48 -3.31
N GLY A 70 -11.75 16.87 -3.94
CA GLY A 70 -11.42 17.12 -5.35
C GLY A 70 -12.44 16.55 -6.32
N LEU A 71 -12.83 15.28 -6.15
CA LEU A 71 -13.68 14.56 -7.11
C LEU A 71 -15.17 14.66 -6.79
N LEU A 72 -15.56 14.52 -5.52
CA LEU A 72 -16.97 14.51 -5.08
C LEU A 72 -17.44 15.89 -4.57
N ARG A 73 -16.52 16.86 -4.43
CA ARG A 73 -16.77 18.20 -3.86
C ARG A 73 -17.53 18.15 -2.52
N ARG A 74 -17.26 17.12 -1.71
CA ARG A 74 -17.98 16.86 -0.46
C ARG A 74 -16.99 16.52 0.65
N SER A 75 -17.16 17.14 1.80
CA SER A 75 -16.39 16.86 3.02
C SER A 75 -17.26 16.06 3.99
N PHE A 76 -16.72 14.94 4.48
CA PHE A 76 -17.35 14.14 5.52
C PHE A 76 -16.54 14.25 6.82
N PRO A 77 -17.20 14.23 8.00
CA PRO A 77 -16.51 14.21 9.28
C PRO A 77 -15.61 12.98 9.41
N LEU A 78 -14.49 13.12 10.13
CA LEU A 78 -13.53 12.03 10.37
C LEU A 78 -14.20 10.78 10.95
N LEU A 79 -15.20 10.95 11.82
CA LEU A 79 -15.95 9.85 12.43
C LEU A 79 -16.72 9.02 11.40
N VAL A 80 -17.48 9.68 10.52
CA VAL A 80 -18.28 9.03 9.46
C VAL A 80 -17.35 8.24 8.56
N ARG A 81 -16.20 8.82 8.23
CA ARG A 81 -15.23 8.17 7.37
C ARG A 81 -14.57 6.96 8.02
N ARG A 82 -14.20 7.07 9.30
CA ARG A 82 -13.64 5.96 10.07
C ARG A 82 -14.65 4.81 10.15
N LEU A 83 -15.93 5.12 10.36
CA LEU A 83 -17.02 4.15 10.32
C LEU A 83 -17.17 3.51 8.93
N MET A 84 -17.16 4.30 7.85
CA MET A 84 -17.25 3.78 6.49
C MET A 84 -16.07 2.88 6.09
N THR A 85 -14.87 3.13 6.61
CA THR A 85 -13.71 2.25 6.38
C THR A 85 -13.71 1.01 7.28
N LEU A 86 -14.29 1.08 8.49
CA LEU A 86 -14.36 -0.04 9.43
C LEU A 86 -15.52 -1.00 9.15
N LEU A 87 -16.66 -0.47 8.70
CA LEU A 87 -17.87 -1.27 8.43
C LEU A 87 -17.61 -2.46 7.51
N PRO A 88 -16.93 -2.31 6.36
CA PRO A 88 -16.62 -3.44 5.48
C PRO A 88 -15.74 -4.48 6.18
N ALA A 89 -14.71 -4.04 6.91
CA ALA A 89 -13.81 -4.93 7.63
C ALA A 89 -14.52 -5.71 8.74
N LEU A 90 -15.38 -5.04 9.52
CA LEU A 90 -16.18 -5.66 10.57
C LEU A 90 -17.25 -6.61 10.00
N ALA A 91 -17.87 -6.27 8.87
CA ALA A 91 -18.83 -7.14 8.21
C ALA A 91 -18.17 -8.43 7.70
N VAL A 92 -16.97 -8.33 7.12
CA VAL A 92 -16.17 -9.48 6.68
C VAL A 92 -15.77 -10.37 7.87
N LEU A 93 -15.35 -9.76 8.98
CA LEU A 93 -15.02 -10.50 10.21
C LEU A 93 -16.24 -11.20 10.81
N ALA A 94 -17.39 -10.51 10.88
CA ALA A 94 -18.64 -11.07 11.39
C ALA A 94 -19.19 -12.20 10.50
N ALA A 95 -18.94 -12.15 9.19
CA ALA A 95 -19.29 -13.20 8.25
C ALA A 95 -18.37 -14.44 8.34
N GLY A 96 -17.33 -14.42 9.19
CA GLY A 96 -16.40 -15.54 9.35
C GLY A 96 -15.53 -15.79 8.12
N VAL A 97 -15.37 -14.79 7.25
CA VAL A 97 -14.53 -14.90 6.04
C VAL A 97 -13.06 -14.92 6.45
N ASP A 98 -12.28 -15.79 5.79
CA ASP A 98 -10.83 -15.87 5.99
C ASP A 98 -10.17 -14.48 5.80
N PRO A 99 -9.46 -13.95 6.82
CA PRO A 99 -8.76 -12.66 6.74
C PRO A 99 -7.80 -12.58 5.55
N THR A 100 -7.23 -13.71 5.13
CA THR A 100 -6.33 -13.80 3.97
C THR A 100 -7.08 -13.44 2.70
N ARG A 101 -8.31 -13.94 2.51
CA ARG A 101 -9.15 -13.60 1.35
C ARG A 101 -9.57 -12.14 1.35
N ALA A 102 -9.85 -11.58 2.53
CA ALA A 102 -10.17 -10.16 2.67
C ALA A 102 -8.98 -9.25 2.29
N LEU A 103 -7.77 -9.64 2.72
CA LEU A 103 -6.53 -8.97 2.34
C LEU A 103 -6.31 -9.05 0.83
N VAL A 104 -6.45 -10.24 0.24
CA VAL A 104 -6.31 -10.45 -1.21
C VAL A 104 -7.33 -9.61 -2.00
N LEU A 105 -8.60 -9.59 -1.59
CA LEU A 105 -9.62 -8.77 -2.25
C LEU A 105 -9.32 -7.27 -2.14
N SER A 106 -8.79 -6.83 -0.99
CA SER A 106 -8.37 -5.44 -0.81
C SER A 106 -7.22 -5.07 -1.76
N GLN A 107 -6.29 -6.00 -1.98
CA GLN A 107 -5.23 -5.82 -2.98
C GLN A 107 -5.80 -5.74 -4.39
N VAL A 108 -6.76 -6.58 -4.75
CA VAL A 108 -7.43 -6.53 -6.06
C VAL A 108 -8.08 -5.16 -6.29
N VAL A 109 -8.83 -4.63 -5.31
CA VAL A 109 -9.46 -3.30 -5.41
C VAL A 109 -8.40 -2.19 -5.58
N LEU A 110 -7.30 -2.27 -4.83
CA LEU A 110 -6.20 -1.31 -4.94
C LEU A 110 -5.52 -1.40 -6.32
N SER A 111 -5.28 -2.61 -6.81
CA SER A 111 -4.70 -2.89 -8.12
C SER A 111 -5.52 -2.29 -9.26
N PHE A 112 -6.85 -2.32 -9.15
CA PHE A 112 -7.73 -1.62 -10.09
C PHE A 112 -7.56 -0.11 -10.00
N GLY A 113 -7.41 0.48 -8.80
CA GLY A 113 -7.31 1.93 -8.62
C GLY A 113 -6.01 2.57 -9.13
N ILE A 114 -4.90 1.86 -9.09
CA ILE A 114 -3.57 2.37 -9.49
C ILE A 114 -3.51 2.89 -10.93
N PRO A 115 -3.94 2.16 -11.98
CA PRO A 115 -3.90 2.67 -13.36
C PRO A 115 -4.77 3.92 -13.53
N PHE A 116 -5.92 4.00 -12.87
CA PHE A 116 -6.79 5.18 -12.91
C PHE A 116 -6.16 6.42 -12.25
N ALA A 117 -5.20 6.25 -11.35
CA ALA A 117 -4.43 7.36 -10.79
C ALA A 117 -3.22 7.71 -11.67
N LEU A 118 -2.45 6.70 -12.12
CA LEU A 118 -1.20 6.90 -12.85
C LEU A 118 -1.42 7.46 -14.26
N ILE A 119 -2.40 6.95 -15.02
CA ILE A 119 -2.62 7.35 -16.41
C ILE A 119 -2.99 8.84 -16.50
N PRO A 120 -3.97 9.37 -15.73
CA PRO A 120 -4.25 10.79 -15.72
C PRO A 120 -3.07 11.61 -15.22
N LEU A 121 -2.33 11.13 -14.21
CA LEU A 121 -1.16 11.86 -13.70
C LEU A 121 -0.11 12.07 -14.79
N VAL A 122 0.27 11.02 -15.52
CA VAL A 122 1.25 11.12 -16.61
C VAL A 122 0.70 12.00 -17.74
N ARG A 123 -0.59 11.87 -18.07
CA ARG A 123 -1.22 12.71 -19.10
C ARG A 123 -1.22 14.20 -18.73
N LEU A 124 -1.68 14.54 -17.52
CA LEU A 124 -1.80 15.92 -17.05
C LEU A 124 -0.43 16.58 -16.88
N THR A 125 0.58 15.84 -16.40
CA THR A 125 1.95 16.35 -16.25
C THR A 125 2.70 16.50 -17.58
N SER A 126 2.18 15.90 -18.66
CA SER A 126 2.71 16.04 -20.02
C SER A 126 1.96 17.09 -20.84
N ASP A 127 0.88 17.66 -20.31
CA ASP A 127 0.06 18.65 -20.99
C ASP A 127 0.64 20.06 -20.78
N ARG A 128 1.12 20.66 -21.88
CA ARG A 128 1.69 22.00 -21.86
C ARG A 128 0.65 23.09 -21.55
N SER A 129 -0.63 22.84 -21.83
CA SER A 129 -1.71 23.78 -21.49
C SER A 129 -1.94 23.87 -19.97
N LEU A 130 -1.64 22.80 -19.23
CA LEU A 130 -1.83 22.72 -17.79
C LEU A 130 -0.55 23.04 -17.01
N MET A 131 0.61 22.55 -17.48
CA MET A 131 1.90 22.69 -16.77
C MET A 131 2.73 23.90 -17.23
N GLY A 132 2.38 24.52 -18.36
CA GLY A 132 3.11 25.70 -18.88
C GLY A 132 4.57 25.40 -19.17
N ALA A 133 5.48 26.05 -18.42
CA ALA A 133 6.93 25.88 -18.57
C ALA A 133 7.46 24.63 -17.85
N ASP A 134 6.74 24.10 -16.86
CA ASP A 134 7.15 22.97 -16.02
C ASP A 134 6.65 21.62 -16.58
N VAL A 135 6.36 21.57 -17.89
CA VAL A 135 5.92 20.33 -18.55
C VAL A 135 7.02 19.28 -18.53
N ASN A 136 6.63 18.03 -18.35
CA ASN A 136 7.57 16.92 -18.37
C ASN A 136 8.37 16.88 -19.68
N ARG A 137 9.68 16.60 -19.56
CA ARG A 137 10.53 16.33 -20.72
C ARG A 137 10.07 15.04 -21.39
N ARG A 138 10.38 14.88 -22.69
CA ARG A 138 10.03 13.66 -23.44
C ARG A 138 10.56 12.38 -22.77
N LEU A 139 11.75 12.45 -22.17
CA LEU A 139 12.34 11.33 -21.45
C LEU A 139 11.57 10.98 -20.16
N THR A 140 11.21 11.97 -19.33
CA THR A 140 10.45 11.72 -18.09
C THR A 140 9.02 11.26 -18.40
N THR A 141 8.43 11.79 -19.47
CA THR A 141 7.13 11.33 -19.99
C THR A 141 7.19 9.88 -20.46
N ALA A 142 8.19 9.52 -21.27
CA ALA A 142 8.37 8.15 -21.76
C ALA A 142 8.60 7.17 -20.60
N LEU A 143 9.48 7.51 -19.65
CA LEU A 143 9.69 6.71 -18.44
C LEU A 143 8.41 6.58 -17.61
N GLY A 144 7.64 7.67 -17.46
CA GLY A 144 6.37 7.66 -16.75
C GLY A 144 5.34 6.71 -17.38
N TRP A 145 5.20 6.73 -18.71
CA TRP A 145 4.35 5.80 -19.45
C TRP A 145 4.85 4.36 -19.35
N THR A 146 6.15 4.11 -19.44
CA THR A 146 6.73 2.77 -19.27
C THR A 146 6.45 2.22 -17.88
N VAL A 147 6.66 3.02 -16.83
CA VAL A 147 6.37 2.62 -15.44
C VAL A 147 4.86 2.39 -15.25
N ALA A 148 4.01 3.27 -15.77
CA ALA A 148 2.56 3.11 -15.70
C ALA A 148 2.10 1.83 -16.41
N ALA A 149 2.63 1.53 -17.60
CA ALA A 149 2.33 0.32 -18.35
C ALA A 149 2.80 -0.94 -17.60
N LEU A 150 4.03 -0.93 -17.08
CA LEU A 150 4.58 -2.04 -16.31
C LEU A 150 3.77 -2.32 -15.04
N ILE A 151 3.48 -1.28 -14.25
CA ILE A 151 2.67 -1.41 -13.03
C ILE A 151 1.27 -1.93 -13.37
N THR A 152 0.64 -1.41 -14.42
CA THR A 152 -0.69 -1.87 -14.85
C THR A 152 -0.66 -3.34 -15.27
N LEU A 153 0.34 -3.75 -16.05
CA LEU A 153 0.51 -5.14 -16.48
C LEU A 153 0.69 -6.07 -15.27
N LEU A 154 1.54 -5.71 -14.31
CA LEU A 154 1.77 -6.50 -13.09
C LEU A 154 0.52 -6.61 -12.23
N ASN A 155 -0.27 -5.53 -12.11
CA ASN A 155 -1.54 -5.55 -11.38
C ASN A 155 -2.57 -6.45 -12.07
N VAL A 156 -2.69 -6.39 -13.40
CA VAL A 156 -3.56 -7.29 -14.17
C VAL A 156 -3.14 -8.74 -14.01
N ALA A 157 -1.83 -9.02 -14.07
CA ALA A 157 -1.29 -10.37 -13.84
C ALA A 157 -1.61 -10.87 -12.42
N LEU A 158 -1.46 -10.02 -11.41
CA LEU A 158 -1.81 -10.35 -10.02
C LEU A 158 -3.29 -10.67 -9.89
N ILE A 159 -4.17 -9.87 -10.49
CA ILE A 159 -5.62 -10.12 -10.49
C ILE A 159 -5.95 -11.44 -11.19
N TYR A 160 -5.33 -11.70 -12.35
CA TYR A 160 -5.52 -12.95 -13.08
C TYR A 160 -5.12 -14.15 -12.23
N LEU A 161 -3.89 -14.16 -11.70
CA LEU A 161 -3.37 -15.24 -10.83
C LEU A 161 -4.15 -15.42 -9.53
N THR A 162 -4.84 -14.38 -9.07
CA THR A 162 -5.67 -14.44 -7.86
C THR A 162 -7.04 -15.05 -8.14
N LEU A 163 -7.58 -14.86 -9.34
CA LEU A 163 -8.92 -15.29 -9.74
C LEU A 163 -8.95 -16.64 -10.45
N THR A 164 -7.82 -17.09 -11.00
CA THR A 164 -7.64 -18.41 -11.63
C THR A 164 -6.89 -19.36 -10.72
#